data_AF-A0A8S9JKB3-F1
#
_entry.id   AF-A0A8S9JKB3-F1
#
_cell.length_a   1.000
_cell.length_b   1.000
_cell.length_c   1.000
_cell.angle_alpha   90.00
_cell.angle_beta   90.00
_cell.angle_gamma   90.00
#
_symmetry.space_group_name_H-M   'P 1'
#
loop_
_entity.id
_entity.type
_entity.pdbx_description
1 polymer ?
#
loop_
_entity_poly.entity_id
_entity_poly.type
_entity_poly.pdbx_seq_one_letter_code
_entity_poly.pdbx_strand_id
1 'polypeptide(L)'
;MGEEDRFRLGERRNPSFDDSSSENPQRRHDFRLSKCRKLDGGNGAVLREPGSNTSVVEKFRARLEICSPDSFSVTPVQLQGFRFPERQDCLRQLNEILSEAMPSHYTQNQDGGKAGVYKIRDYSMVLGRLRRSKLVEVEEIPWITFAVVEKLSQSYVSGRWEPCKHEHFTEEKVEEMIGNLPRRLVDSLLPFQVDGLRFGAREEESGDTIQ
;
A
#
# COMPACT_ATOMS: atom_id res chain seq x y z
N MET A 1 -4.98 -59.24 -42.62
CA MET A 1 -6.15 -60.14 -42.67
C MET A 1 -7.10 -59.63 -41.59
N GLY A 2 -8.16 -58.88 -41.84
CA GLY A 2 -8.78 -58.31 -43.04
C GLY A 2 -9.98 -57.46 -42.57
N GLU A 3 -10.23 -56.36 -43.28
CA GLU A 3 -11.51 -55.68 -43.64
C GLU A 3 -12.70 -55.66 -42.66
N GLU A 4 -13.20 -54.49 -42.22
CA GLU A 4 -14.05 -53.48 -42.91
C GLU A 4 -15.56 -53.76 -42.76
N ASP A 5 -16.31 -52.80 -42.18
CA ASP A 5 -17.64 -52.27 -42.59
C ASP A 5 -18.30 -51.56 -41.38
N ARG A 6 -19.07 -50.45 -41.47
CA ARG A 6 -19.37 -49.49 -42.53
C ARG A 6 -20.14 -48.31 -41.89
N PHE A 7 -19.97 -47.14 -42.49
CA PHE A 7 -20.58 -45.84 -42.22
C PHE A 7 -22.13 -45.76 -42.35
N ARG A 8 -22.74 -44.81 -41.63
CA ARG A 8 -23.81 -43.90 -42.11
C ARG A 8 -23.54 -42.50 -41.51
N LEU A 9 -23.08 -41.49 -42.26
CA LEU A 9 -23.68 -40.67 -43.34
C LEU A 9 -24.59 -39.53 -42.84
N GLY A 10 -24.25 -38.29 -43.23
CA GLY A 10 -25.10 -37.09 -43.22
C GLY A 10 -24.41 -35.86 -42.62
N GLU A 11 -23.36 -35.30 -43.22
CA GLU A 11 -23.30 -34.32 -44.32
C GLU A 11 -23.89 -32.90 -44.06
N ARG A 12 -23.05 -31.93 -44.42
CA ARG A 12 -23.09 -30.47 -44.29
C ARG A 12 -24.33 -29.78 -44.88
N ARG A 13 -24.62 -28.55 -44.40
CA ARG A 13 -24.68 -27.29 -45.19
C ARG A 13 -25.05 -26.08 -44.31
N ASN A 14 -24.23 -25.02 -44.35
CA ASN A 14 -24.65 -23.63 -44.09
C ASN A 14 -25.28 -23.09 -45.39
N PRO A 15 -26.35 -22.26 -45.31
CA PRO A 15 -26.27 -20.81 -45.61
C PRO A 15 -27.29 -20.03 -44.73
N SER A 16 -27.45 -18.71 -44.68
CA SER A 16 -26.89 -17.49 -45.28
C SER A 16 -27.31 -16.33 -44.36
N PHE A 17 -26.61 -15.20 -44.50
CA PHE A 17 -27.07 -13.86 -44.10
C PHE A 17 -28.55 -13.62 -44.42
N ASP A 18 -29.28 -13.03 -43.47
CA ASP A 18 -30.20 -11.94 -43.77
C ASP A 18 -30.06 -10.85 -42.72
N ASP A 19 -29.80 -9.67 -43.25
CA ASP A 19 -29.76 -8.36 -42.63
C ASP A 19 -31.19 -7.87 -42.41
N SER A 20 -31.52 -7.47 -41.18
CA SER A 20 -32.66 -6.59 -40.88
C SER A 20 -32.52 -6.04 -39.47
N SER A 21 -31.89 -4.86 -39.43
CA SER A 21 -32.23 -3.73 -38.58
C SER A 21 -33.37 -3.93 -37.56
N SER A 22 -32.99 -4.02 -36.30
CA SER A 22 -33.78 -3.42 -35.22
C SER A 22 -32.83 -2.83 -34.20
N GLU A 23 -32.57 -1.53 -34.37
CA GLU A 23 -32.02 -0.66 -33.36
C GLU A 23 -32.79 -0.88 -32.06
N ASN A 24 -32.10 -1.29 -31.00
CA ASN A 24 -32.66 -1.34 -29.66
C ASN A 24 -32.01 -0.22 -28.83
N PRO A 25 -32.59 1.00 -28.79
CA PRO A 25 -31.96 2.14 -28.16
C PRO A 25 -32.37 2.22 -26.70
N GLN A 26 -31.86 1.34 -25.84
CA GLN A 26 -32.11 1.47 -24.40
C GLN A 26 -30.97 0.94 -23.52
N ARG A 27 -29.73 1.21 -23.93
CA ARG A 27 -28.64 1.42 -22.97
C ARG A 27 -28.45 2.92 -22.74
N ARG A 28 -29.37 3.49 -21.96
CA ARG A 28 -29.15 4.75 -21.26
C ARG A 28 -29.35 4.50 -19.78
N HIS A 29 -28.32 4.00 -19.12
CA HIS A 29 -28.22 4.20 -17.68
C HIS A 29 -27.82 5.67 -17.49
N ASP A 30 -28.84 6.50 -17.32
CA ASP A 30 -28.69 7.87 -16.87
C ASP A 30 -27.92 7.83 -15.55
N PHE A 31 -26.69 8.35 -15.56
CA PHE A 31 -25.98 8.69 -14.33
C PHE A 31 -26.74 9.84 -13.65
N ARG A 32 -27.83 9.49 -12.95
CA ARG A 32 -28.52 10.41 -12.04
C ARG A 32 -27.63 10.60 -10.82
N LEU A 33 -26.72 11.56 -10.92
CA LEU A 33 -26.06 12.15 -9.78
C LEU A 33 -27.15 12.59 -8.80
N SER A 34 -27.17 11.99 -7.60
CA SER A 34 -28.07 12.37 -6.54
C SER A 34 -27.86 13.86 -6.26
N LYS A 35 -28.88 14.69 -6.45
CA LYS A 35 -28.77 16.11 -6.13
C LYS A 35 -28.49 16.24 -4.63
N CYS A 36 -27.32 16.80 -4.29
CA CYS A 36 -27.01 17.20 -2.92
C CYS A 36 -28.14 18.09 -2.39
N ARG A 37 -28.73 17.70 -1.26
CA ARG A 37 -29.72 18.52 -0.58
C ARG A 37 -29.01 19.75 -0.03
N LYS A 38 -29.35 20.92 -0.59
CA LYS A 38 -28.90 22.23 -0.09
C LYS A 38 -29.41 22.39 1.34
N LEU A 39 -28.50 22.53 2.31
CA LEU A 39 -28.85 22.87 3.69
C LEU A 39 -29.30 24.33 3.68
N ASP A 40 -30.61 24.55 3.70
CA ASP A 40 -31.18 25.87 3.90
C ASP A 40 -31.07 26.20 5.40
N GLY A 41 -30.59 27.41 5.69
CA GLY A 41 -30.41 27.89 7.05
C GLY A 41 -31.76 27.99 7.76
N GLY A 42 -31.93 27.19 8.81
CA GLY A 42 -33.08 27.24 9.70
C GLY A 42 -32.60 27.21 11.14
N ASN A 43 -32.70 28.36 11.82
CA ASN A 43 -32.55 28.49 13.26
C ASN A 43 -33.55 27.57 13.98
N GLY A 44 -33.10 26.38 14.39
CA GLY A 44 -33.78 25.54 15.35
C GLY A 44 -33.17 25.76 16.72
N ALA A 45 -33.76 26.65 17.52
CA ALA A 45 -33.43 26.78 18.94
C ALA A 45 -33.80 25.48 19.65
N VAL A 46 -32.80 24.62 19.87
CA VAL A 46 -32.92 23.50 20.81
C VAL A 46 -32.52 24.05 22.18
N LEU A 47 -33.53 24.23 23.02
CA LEU A 47 -33.41 24.49 24.45
C LEU A 47 -32.49 23.42 25.07
N ARG A 48 -31.24 23.80 25.39
CA ARG A 48 -30.32 22.96 26.16
C ARG A 48 -30.64 23.14 27.64
N GLU A 49 -31.27 22.14 28.22
CA GLU A 49 -31.28 21.91 29.67
C GLU A 49 -29.84 21.87 30.21
N PRO A 50 -29.51 22.61 31.29
CA PRO A 50 -28.20 22.55 31.91
C PRO A 50 -28.17 21.45 32.96
N GLY A 51 -27.59 20.28 32.65
CA GLY A 51 -27.48 19.22 33.66
C GLY A 51 -26.64 18.03 33.22
N SER A 52 -25.63 17.70 34.04
CA SER A 52 -24.72 16.54 34.02
C SER A 52 -23.51 16.64 33.07
N ASN A 53 -22.51 17.40 33.50
CA ASN A 53 -21.13 17.27 33.02
C ASN A 53 -20.50 15.98 33.56
N THR A 54 -20.97 14.81 33.13
CA THR A 54 -20.08 13.65 33.05
C THR A 54 -19.35 13.81 31.72
N SER A 55 -18.19 14.50 31.74
CA SER A 55 -17.39 14.66 30.52
C SER A 55 -17.01 13.27 30.03
N VAL A 56 -17.72 12.75 29.04
CA VAL A 56 -17.35 11.51 28.38
C VAL A 56 -15.95 11.76 27.85
N VAL A 57 -14.97 11.00 28.34
CA VAL A 57 -13.58 11.20 27.96
C VAL A 57 -13.48 10.91 26.46
N GLU A 58 -13.15 11.92 25.68
CA GLU A 58 -12.94 11.77 24.26
C GLU A 58 -11.50 11.30 24.01
N LYS A 59 -11.37 10.16 23.35
CA LYS A 59 -10.08 9.57 22.98
C LYS A 59 -10.18 8.93 21.61
N PHE A 60 -9.04 8.88 20.94
CA PHE A 60 -8.91 8.17 19.69
C PHE A 60 -7.58 7.43 19.64
N ARG A 61 -7.48 6.53 18.67
CA ARG A 61 -6.27 5.78 18.38
C ARG A 61 -5.54 6.41 17.19
N ALA A 62 -4.24 6.67 17.33
CA ALA A 62 -3.37 7.00 16.22
C ALA A 62 -2.76 5.71 15.67
N ARG A 63 -3.17 5.32 14.46
CA ARG A 63 -2.63 4.16 13.75
C ARG A 63 -1.47 4.60 12.87
N LEU A 64 -0.33 3.96 13.03
CA LEU A 64 0.87 4.18 12.23
C LEU A 64 0.98 3.10 11.17
N GLU A 65 1.10 3.49 9.90
CA GLU A 65 1.14 2.55 8.77
C GLU A 65 2.20 2.96 7.75
N ILE A 66 2.96 1.98 7.24
CA ILE A 66 3.89 2.21 6.14
C ILE A 66 3.11 2.63 4.89
N CYS A 67 3.47 3.76 4.30
CA CYS A 67 2.79 4.30 3.11
C CYS A 67 3.74 4.52 1.93
N SER A 68 5.06 4.48 2.14
CA SER A 68 6.08 4.48 1.10
C SER A 68 7.36 3.78 1.59
N PRO A 69 8.37 3.55 0.72
CA PRO A 69 9.63 2.90 1.11
C PRO A 69 10.40 3.61 2.23
N ASP A 70 10.16 4.90 2.42
CA ASP A 70 10.86 5.75 3.38
C ASP A 70 9.94 6.57 4.28
N SER A 71 8.62 6.31 4.22
CA SER A 71 7.63 7.10 4.96
C SER A 71 6.49 6.25 5.52
N PHE A 72 5.90 6.75 6.60
CA PHE A 72 4.71 6.19 7.24
C PHE A 72 3.67 7.29 7.47
N SER A 73 2.41 6.87 7.56
CA SER A 73 1.26 7.73 7.82
C SER A 73 0.77 7.59 9.25
N VAL A 74 0.18 8.65 9.79
CA VAL A 74 -0.52 8.66 11.07
C VAL A 74 -1.98 9.00 10.81
N THR A 75 -2.88 8.04 11.09
CA THR A 75 -4.32 8.19 10.84
C THR A 75 -5.11 8.03 12.13
N PRO A 76 -6.07 8.93 12.43
CA PRO A 76 -6.95 8.77 13.57
C PRO A 76 -8.00 7.67 13.30
N VAL A 77 -8.18 6.79 14.28
CA VAL A 77 -9.09 5.64 14.27
C VAL A 77 -9.92 5.65 15.55
N GLN A 78 -11.17 5.20 15.45
CA GLN A 78 -12.05 5.07 16.60
C GLN A 78 -11.52 4.04 17.59
N LEU A 79 -11.47 4.44 18.86
CA LEU A 79 -11.11 3.56 19.97
C LEU A 79 -12.38 2.97 20.61
N GLN A 80 -12.38 1.67 20.87
CA GLN A 80 -13.52 1.01 21.50
C GLN A 80 -13.74 1.53 22.93
N GLY A 81 -15.01 1.75 23.31
CA GLY A 81 -15.37 2.20 24.65
C GLY A 81 -15.20 3.71 24.90
N PHE A 82 -14.70 4.48 23.93
CA PHE A 82 -14.59 5.94 24.02
C PHE A 82 -15.43 6.62 22.94
N ARG A 83 -15.87 7.85 23.23
CA ARG A 83 -16.48 8.70 22.22
C ARG A 83 -15.39 9.17 21.26
N PHE A 84 -15.57 8.86 19.98
CA PHE A 84 -14.67 9.32 18.92
C PHE A 84 -14.96 10.80 18.61
N PRO A 85 -13.96 11.70 18.71
CA PRO A 85 -14.14 13.08 18.28
C PRO A 85 -14.42 13.16 16.78
N GLU A 86 -14.85 14.34 16.30
CA GLU A 86 -14.90 14.55 14.85
C GLU A 86 -13.51 14.38 14.22
N ARG A 87 -13.48 13.86 12.99
CA ARG A 87 -12.22 13.55 12.31
C ARG A 87 -11.30 14.77 12.17
N GLN A 88 -11.86 15.96 11.91
CA GLN A 88 -11.08 17.20 11.81
C GLN A 88 -10.43 17.58 13.14
N ASP A 89 -11.13 17.33 14.25
CA ASP A 89 -10.62 17.62 15.59
C ASP A 89 -9.49 16.66 15.97
N CYS A 90 -9.62 15.37 15.63
CA CYS A 90 -8.56 14.40 15.79
C CYS A 90 -7.31 14.80 15.01
N LEU A 91 -7.48 15.22 13.74
CA LEU A 91 -6.37 15.68 12.91
C LEU A 91 -5.72 16.96 13.45
N ARG A 92 -6.51 17.89 13.97
CA ARG A 92 -6.00 19.10 14.62
C ARG A 92 -5.18 18.75 15.87
N GLN A 93 -5.68 17.85 16.72
CA GLN A 93 -4.96 17.39 17.90
C GLN A 93 -3.67 16.64 17.53
N LEU A 94 -3.68 15.78 16.50
CA LEU A 94 -2.48 15.14 15.98
C LEU A 94 -1.47 16.17 15.50
N ASN A 95 -1.91 17.20 14.78
CA ASN A 95 -1.03 18.31 14.39
C ASN A 95 -0.45 19.03 15.59
N GLU A 96 -1.24 19.36 16.60
CA GLU A 96 -0.73 20.05 17.79
C GLU A 96 0.32 19.23 18.54
N ILE A 97 0.12 17.90 18.63
CA ILE A 97 1.08 17.00 19.27
C ILE A 97 2.39 16.89 18.47
N LEU A 98 2.28 16.90 17.14
CA LEU A 98 3.37 16.61 16.20
C LEU A 98 3.99 17.86 15.54
N SER A 99 3.41 19.05 15.72
CA SER A 99 3.84 20.32 15.12
C SER A 99 5.23 20.75 15.57
N GLU A 100 5.57 20.47 16.84
CA GLU A 100 6.91 20.67 17.39
C GLU A 100 7.91 19.62 16.87
N ALA A 101 7.42 18.49 16.34
CA ALA A 101 8.24 17.36 16.02
C ALA A 101 8.86 17.47 14.62
N MET A 102 8.09 17.80 13.57
CA MET A 102 8.55 18.03 12.18
C MET A 102 7.43 18.55 11.24
N PRO A 103 7.77 19.18 10.10
CA PRO A 103 6.79 19.51 9.06
C PRO A 103 6.26 18.22 8.42
N SER A 104 4.97 17.93 8.58
CA SER A 104 4.30 16.85 7.85
C SER A 104 3.99 17.28 6.42
N HIS A 105 4.25 16.43 5.43
CA HIS A 105 3.57 16.55 4.14
C HIS A 105 2.23 15.79 4.24
N TYR A 106 1.15 16.42 3.80
CA TYR A 106 -0.17 15.80 3.78
C TYR A 106 -0.36 14.99 2.51
N THR A 107 -0.78 13.75 2.65
CA THR A 107 -1.27 12.95 1.52
C THR A 107 -2.74 12.64 1.70
N GLN A 108 -3.44 12.47 0.58
CA GLN A 108 -4.80 11.95 0.56
C GLN A 108 -4.73 10.43 0.72
N ASN A 109 -5.37 9.90 1.76
CA ASN A 109 -5.50 8.48 2.01
C ASN A 109 -6.37 7.84 0.91
N GLN A 110 -6.36 6.51 0.80
CA GLN A 110 -7.20 5.77 -0.15
C GLN A 110 -8.70 6.08 0.00
N ASP A 111 -9.14 6.46 1.21
CA ASP A 111 -10.51 6.86 1.54
C ASP A 111 -10.81 8.36 1.29
N GLY A 112 -9.88 9.11 0.69
CA GLY A 112 -10.01 10.55 0.51
C GLY A 112 -9.77 11.40 1.76
N GLY A 113 -9.42 10.79 2.89
CA GLY A 113 -9.04 11.46 4.13
C GLY A 113 -7.64 12.09 4.07
N LYS A 114 -7.35 13.06 4.96
CA LYS A 114 -6.00 13.59 5.16
C LYS A 114 -5.27 12.75 6.23
N ALA A 115 -4.05 12.31 5.95
CA ALA A 115 -3.12 11.80 6.97
C ALA A 115 -1.83 12.62 6.98
N GLY A 116 -1.25 12.76 8.17
CA GLY A 116 0.11 13.27 8.32
C GLY A 116 1.09 12.18 7.90
N VAL A 117 1.99 12.49 6.97
CA VAL A 117 3.06 11.58 6.53
C VAL A 117 4.39 12.06 7.08
N TYR A 118 5.18 11.10 7.58
CA TYR A 118 6.45 11.30 8.25
C TYR A 118 7.49 10.33 7.71
N LYS A 119 8.77 10.69 7.75
CA LYS A 119 9.85 9.81 7.31
C LYS A 119 10.12 8.71 8.33
N ILE A 120 10.52 7.53 7.87
CA ILE A 120 10.84 6.37 8.72
C ILE A 120 11.92 6.71 9.74
N ARG A 121 12.90 7.54 9.37
CA ARG A 121 13.94 8.04 10.30
C ARG A 121 13.37 8.81 11.51
N ASP A 122 12.18 9.39 11.38
CA ASP A 122 11.53 10.20 12.42
C ASP A 122 10.55 9.36 13.28
N TYR A 123 10.45 8.05 13.03
CA TYR A 123 9.46 7.17 13.67
C TYR A 123 9.54 7.17 15.20
N SER A 124 10.75 7.07 15.75
CA SER A 124 10.97 7.06 17.21
C SER A 124 10.53 8.37 17.87
N MET A 125 10.77 9.49 17.20
CA MET A 125 10.35 10.81 17.67
C MET A 125 8.83 10.95 17.65
N VAL A 126 8.18 10.61 16.53
CA VAL A 126 6.72 10.65 16.39
C VAL A 126 6.05 9.75 17.43
N LEU A 127 6.52 8.52 17.58
CA LEU A 127 6.02 7.58 18.58
C LEU A 127 6.17 8.13 20.00
N GLY A 128 7.33 8.71 20.33
CA GLY A 128 7.59 9.34 21.61
C GLY A 128 6.63 10.50 21.92
N ARG A 129 6.29 11.32 20.92
CA ARG A 129 5.31 12.43 21.07
C ARG A 129 3.91 11.90 21.32
N LEU A 130 3.47 10.94 20.51
CA LEU A 130 2.12 10.38 20.62
C LEU A 130 1.90 9.70 21.97
N ARG A 131 2.87 8.90 22.45
CA ARG A 131 2.80 8.22 23.76
C ARG A 131 2.77 9.18 24.96
N ARG A 132 3.24 10.41 24.82
CA ARG A 132 3.16 11.43 25.88
C ARG A 132 1.76 12.04 26.02
N SER A 133 0.92 11.92 24.99
CA SER A 133 -0.45 12.43 25.03
C SER A 133 -1.37 11.47 25.78
N LYS A 134 -2.18 12.00 26.71
CA LYS A 134 -3.21 11.21 27.42
C LYS A 134 -4.48 10.98 26.57
N LEU A 135 -4.62 11.73 25.47
CA LEU A 135 -5.79 11.74 24.60
C LEU A 135 -5.70 10.68 23.49
N VAL A 136 -4.49 10.18 23.23
CA VAL A 136 -4.18 9.33 22.08
C VAL A 136 -3.65 7.99 22.55
N GLU A 137 -4.28 6.91 22.09
CA GLU A 137 -3.70 5.57 22.12
C GLU A 137 -2.91 5.34 20.84
N VAL A 138 -1.78 4.64 20.90
CA VAL A 138 -0.94 4.41 19.71
C VAL A 138 -1.03 2.97 19.27
N GLU A 139 -1.37 2.76 18.00
CA GLU A 139 -1.20 1.49 17.31
C GLU A 139 0.03 1.59 16.41
N GLU A 140 1.07 0.89 16.83
CA GLU A 140 2.39 0.92 16.23
C GLU A 140 2.51 0.03 15.00
N ILE A 141 3.53 0.33 14.19
CA ILE A 141 3.97 -0.58 13.14
C ILE A 141 4.62 -1.79 13.83
N PRO A 142 4.22 -3.04 13.48
CA PRO A 142 4.85 -4.22 14.04
C PRO A 142 6.37 -4.18 13.90
N TRP A 143 7.09 -4.51 14.97
CA TRP A 143 8.55 -4.35 15.03
C TRP A 143 9.29 -5.00 13.85
N ILE A 144 8.89 -6.22 13.45
CA ILE A 144 9.51 -6.93 12.33
C ILE A 144 9.37 -6.12 11.04
N THR A 145 8.17 -5.59 10.77
CA THR A 145 7.90 -4.74 9.60
C THR A 145 8.73 -3.47 9.67
N PHE A 146 8.75 -2.80 10.81
CA PHE A 146 9.54 -1.58 11.00
C PHE A 146 11.04 -1.84 10.75
N ALA A 147 11.62 -2.88 11.35
CA ALA A 147 13.04 -3.19 11.22
C ALA A 147 13.46 -3.49 9.77
N VAL A 148 12.58 -4.15 8.99
CA VAL A 148 12.82 -4.38 7.56
C VAL A 148 12.76 -3.06 6.80
N VAL A 149 11.70 -2.27 6.99
CA VAL A 149 11.54 -1.01 6.26
C VAL A 149 12.62 0.00 6.62
N GLU A 150 13.03 0.08 7.88
CA GLU A 150 14.13 0.93 8.33
C GLU A 150 15.42 0.63 7.55
N LYS A 151 15.78 -0.65 7.40
CA LYS A 151 16.94 -1.05 6.60
C LYS A 151 16.76 -0.71 5.12
N LEU A 152 15.61 -1.04 4.53
CA LEU A 152 15.36 -0.80 3.10
C LEU A 152 15.27 0.69 2.76
N SER A 153 14.82 1.52 3.70
CA SER A 153 14.69 2.97 3.51
C SER A 153 16.05 3.66 3.33
N GLN A 154 17.14 3.05 3.83
CA GLN A 154 18.50 3.58 3.67
C GLN A 154 18.98 3.50 2.22
N SER A 155 18.45 2.54 1.46
CA SER A 155 18.79 2.35 0.04
C SER A 155 17.80 3.06 -0.89
N TYR A 156 16.84 3.81 -0.34
CA TYR A 156 15.90 4.60 -1.12
C TYR A 156 16.41 6.04 -1.26
N VAL A 157 17.07 6.33 -2.38
CA VAL A 157 17.70 7.63 -2.65
C VAL A 157 16.99 8.30 -3.84
N SER A 158 16.58 9.57 -3.67
CA SER A 158 16.00 10.39 -4.75
C SER A 158 14.80 9.73 -5.48
N GLY A 159 13.96 9.00 -4.76
CA GLY A 159 12.77 8.35 -5.32
C GLY A 159 13.04 7.02 -6.03
N ARG A 160 14.29 6.56 -6.07
CA ARG A 160 14.67 5.26 -6.63
C ARG A 160 15.18 4.35 -5.51
N TRP A 161 14.80 3.08 -5.62
CA TRP A 161 15.37 2.05 -4.77
C TRP A 161 16.69 1.62 -5.42
N GLU A 162 17.80 2.00 -4.78
CA GLU A 162 19.11 1.48 -5.13
C GLU A 162 19.26 0.16 -4.37
N PRO A 163 19.53 -0.98 -5.03
CA PRO A 163 19.89 -2.20 -4.33
C PRO A 163 21.04 -1.88 -3.35
N CYS A 164 20.92 -2.36 -2.10
CA CYS A 164 21.97 -2.18 -1.09
C CYS A 164 23.33 -2.48 -1.75
N LYS A 165 24.24 -1.48 -1.77
CA LYS A 165 25.57 -1.50 -2.40
C LYS A 165 26.00 -2.90 -2.83
N HIS A 166 26.11 -3.12 -4.13
CA HIS A 166 26.78 -4.28 -4.70
C HIS A 166 28.19 -4.33 -4.10
N GLU A 167 28.41 -5.14 -3.06
CA GLU A 167 29.75 -5.64 -2.81
C GLU A 167 30.07 -6.45 -4.06
N HIS A 168 30.94 -5.90 -4.91
CA HIS A 168 31.38 -6.58 -6.11
C HIS A 168 31.99 -7.92 -5.69
N PHE A 169 31.28 -9.00 -5.97
CA PHE A 169 31.83 -10.33 -5.75
C PHE A 169 32.67 -10.67 -6.98
N THR A 170 33.97 -10.88 -6.76
CA THR A 170 34.81 -11.50 -7.78
C THR A 170 34.25 -12.87 -8.14
N GLU A 171 34.63 -13.40 -9.30
CA GLU A 171 34.19 -14.73 -9.73
C GLU A 171 34.44 -15.80 -8.65
N GLU A 172 35.59 -15.71 -7.95
CA GLU A 172 35.91 -16.60 -6.84
C GLU A 172 34.92 -16.46 -5.68
N LYS A 173 34.49 -15.24 -5.36
CA LYS A 173 33.57 -14.98 -4.25
C LYS A 173 32.14 -15.40 -4.58
N VAL A 174 31.74 -15.29 -5.84
CA VAL A 174 30.47 -15.80 -6.35
C VAL A 174 30.44 -17.33 -6.24
N GLU A 175 31.48 -18.02 -6.71
CA GLU A 175 31.55 -19.48 -6.61
C GLU A 175 31.65 -19.96 -5.15
N GLU A 176 32.34 -19.23 -4.28
CA GLU A 176 32.35 -19.50 -2.83
C GLU A 176 30.93 -19.40 -2.24
N MET A 177 30.17 -18.37 -2.60
CA MET A 177 28.78 -18.18 -2.15
C MET A 177 27.87 -19.30 -2.65
N ILE A 178 27.98 -19.68 -3.93
CA ILE A 178 27.22 -20.79 -4.52
C ILE A 178 27.59 -22.11 -3.82
N GLY A 179 28.88 -22.33 -3.53
CA GLY A 179 29.36 -23.49 -2.77
C GLY A 179 28.87 -23.55 -1.32
N ASN A 180 28.55 -22.41 -0.71
CA ASN A 180 28.00 -22.31 0.64
C ASN A 180 26.48 -22.50 0.70
N LEU A 181 25.78 -22.56 -0.44
CA LEU A 181 24.35 -22.82 -0.46
C LEU A 181 24.05 -24.27 -0.02
N PRO A 182 22.92 -24.52 0.64
CA PRO A 182 22.49 -25.88 0.95
C PRO A 182 22.41 -26.73 -0.33
N ARG A 183 23.08 -27.89 -0.34
CA ARG A 183 23.15 -28.76 -1.53
C ARG A 183 21.78 -29.09 -2.12
N ARG A 184 20.77 -29.33 -1.28
CA ARG A 184 19.38 -29.56 -1.72
C ARG A 184 18.82 -28.44 -2.60
N LEU A 185 19.21 -27.19 -2.33
CA LEU A 185 18.80 -26.04 -3.11
C LEU A 185 19.52 -26.04 -4.46
N VAL A 186 20.85 -26.18 -4.44
CA VAL A 186 21.70 -26.19 -5.65
C VAL A 186 21.32 -27.34 -6.59
N ASP A 187 21.12 -28.54 -6.06
CA ASP A 187 20.74 -29.74 -6.82
C ASP A 187 19.34 -29.62 -7.44
N SER A 188 18.50 -28.73 -6.92
CA SER A 188 17.16 -28.44 -7.46
C SER A 188 17.17 -27.37 -8.56
N LEU A 189 18.30 -26.66 -8.73
CA LEU A 189 18.43 -25.62 -9.75
C LEU A 189 18.82 -26.24 -11.09
N LEU A 190 18.15 -25.80 -12.15
CA LEU A 190 18.54 -26.09 -13.52
C LEU A 190 19.82 -25.30 -13.87
N PRO A 191 20.62 -25.77 -14.85
CA PRO A 191 21.88 -25.12 -15.22
C PRO A 191 21.74 -23.60 -15.49
N PHE A 192 20.71 -23.20 -16.24
CA PHE A 192 20.46 -21.78 -16.51
C PHE A 192 20.06 -20.97 -15.27
N GLN A 193 19.51 -21.60 -14.24
CA GLN A 193 19.18 -20.93 -12.98
C GLN A 193 20.42 -20.72 -12.13
N VAL A 194 21.37 -21.66 -12.16
CA VAL A 194 22.69 -21.49 -11.56
C VAL A 194 23.46 -20.38 -12.29
N ASP A 195 23.39 -20.35 -13.62
CA ASP A 195 23.99 -19.27 -14.41
C ASP A 195 23.31 -17.93 -14.14
N GLY A 196 21.98 -17.91 -13.98
CA GLY A 196 21.25 -16.71 -13.56
C GLY A 196 21.65 -16.24 -12.15
N LEU A 197 22.02 -17.16 -11.25
CA LEU A 197 22.53 -16.83 -9.92
C LEU A 197 23.93 -16.22 -9.99
N ARG A 198 24.81 -16.79 -10.82
CA ARG A 198 26.15 -16.22 -11.11
C ARG A 198 26.04 -14.82 -11.70
N PHE A 199 25.16 -14.67 -12.69
CA PHE A 199 24.93 -13.42 -13.38
C PHE A 199 24.26 -12.37 -12.50
N GLY A 200 23.35 -12.77 -11.60
CA GLY A 200 22.77 -11.84 -10.63
C GLY A 200 23.75 -11.38 -9.54
N ALA A 201 24.78 -12.18 -9.26
CA ALA A 201 25.81 -11.88 -8.27
C ALA A 201 27.03 -11.13 -8.85
N ARG A 202 27.21 -11.17 -10.17
CA ARG A 202 28.27 -10.47 -10.90
C ARG A 202 27.64 -9.31 -11.68
N GLU A 203 28.06 -8.07 -11.46
CA GLU A 203 27.71 -7.04 -12.43
C GLU A 203 28.70 -7.09 -13.61
N GLU A 204 28.17 -6.89 -14.81
CA GLU A 204 28.96 -6.72 -16.04
C GLU A 204 29.84 -5.48 -15.84
N GLU A 205 31.16 -5.63 -15.98
CA GLU A 205 32.07 -4.51 -16.16
C GLU A 205 31.61 -3.79 -17.43
N SER A 206 30.80 -2.74 -17.29
CA SER A 206 30.49 -1.82 -18.39
C SER A 206 31.77 -1.07 -18.71
N GLY A 207 32.62 -1.72 -19.50
CA GLY A 207 33.83 -1.16 -20.08
C GLY A 207 33.46 -0.09 -21.10
N ASP A 208 33.08 1.09 -20.62
CA ASP A 208 33.19 2.31 -21.41
C ASP A 208 34.65 2.80 -21.34
N THR A 209 35.50 2.13 -22.11
CA THR A 209 36.70 2.75 -22.68
C THR A 209 36.50 2.76 -24.19
N ILE A 210 35.81 3.79 -24.67
CA ILE A 210 35.90 4.19 -26.08
C ILE A 210 37.05 5.19 -26.18
N GLN A 211 38.03 4.83 -27.01
CA GLN A 211 39.19 5.64 -27.40
C GLN A 211 38.78 6.95 -28.10
#